data_AF-A0A538GXA5-F1
#
_entry.id   AF-A0A538GXA5-F1
#
_cell.length_a   1.000
_cell.length_b   1.000
_cell.length_c   1.000
_cell.angle_alpha   90.00
_cell.angle_beta   90.00
_cell.angle_gamma   90.00
#
_symmetry.space_group_name_H-M   'P 1'
#
loop_
_entity.id
_entity.type
_entity.pdbx_description
1 polymer ?
#
loop_
_entity_poly.entity_id
_entity_poly.type
_entity_poly.pdbx_seq_one_letter_code
_entity_poly.pdbx_strand_id
1 'polypeptide(L)'
;MTLDAASLQVLISRLTGVAEEMGAVLRRAAFSPNIKERADCSAALFTAGGELLVQAEHIPVHLGSMPASVRAAVDAYGDELTPGEQVILNDPFAGGTHLNDITLVAPCFIDGRLVGWAANRAHHADVGGMTPGSIPPEATEIQQEGLRIPPVRWSPAVRAIVVAASRSPEEREGDLDAQVGANVVGVERLAAFADAPLDEVVAYGERRMRAALAELPDGEWMFDDVIDSCGPALEQQRPARVTVRLIINGEMATFDFTGTDEQRPGNVNAVEAVTVSAVAFAIRSATDPTIPANGGAMRPVRVIAPPGTIVAAVAPAAVGAGNVEVSQRVADVCLGALAQAAPGRVGAAGQGTMNNVLVGGETWVYYETVAGGQGGRPGRAGMSGVHTAMTNTRNTPIEALERAYPLRVLRYRLRRGSGGAGLAPGGEGIERDLQVLEDCTVSLITERRVSRPWGLEGGEPGAPGENWLLPAGDESRAERLADKCTVRLRAGDVVRMLTPGGGGWGT
;
A
#
# COMPACT_ATOMS: atom_id res chain seq x y z
N MET A 1 -30.88 0.90 -17.34
CA MET A 1 -31.92 1.70 -16.67
C MET A 1 -31.23 2.58 -15.66
N THR A 2 -31.49 3.88 -15.66
CA THR A 2 -30.97 4.81 -14.65
C THR A 2 -31.76 4.63 -13.37
N LEU A 3 -31.08 4.24 -12.28
CA LEU A 3 -31.67 4.19 -10.94
C LEU A 3 -31.90 5.62 -10.42
N ASP A 4 -32.92 5.81 -9.58
CA ASP A 4 -33.01 7.02 -8.77
C ASP A 4 -31.89 7.06 -7.72
N ALA A 5 -31.62 8.25 -7.16
CA ALA A 5 -30.49 8.46 -6.25
C ALA A 5 -30.56 7.60 -4.98
N ALA A 6 -31.75 7.37 -4.42
CA ALA A 6 -31.90 6.58 -3.21
C ALA A 6 -31.64 5.09 -3.51
N SER A 7 -32.23 4.57 -4.59
CA SER A 7 -32.02 3.19 -5.04
C SER A 7 -30.55 2.91 -5.38
N LEU A 8 -29.87 3.85 -6.03
CA LEU A 8 -28.45 3.74 -6.33
C LEU A 8 -27.60 3.70 -5.06
N GLN A 9 -27.87 4.57 -4.09
CA GLN A 9 -27.12 4.58 -2.83
C GLN A 9 -27.33 3.30 -2.03
N VAL A 10 -28.54 2.73 -2.05
CA VAL A 10 -28.82 1.41 -1.44
C VAL A 10 -28.04 0.32 -2.14
N LEU A 11 -27.98 0.32 -3.48
CA LEU A 11 -27.20 -0.66 -4.24
C LEU A 11 -25.71 -0.58 -3.90
N ILE A 12 -25.13 0.62 -3.91
CA ILE A 12 -23.72 0.86 -3.54
C ILE A 12 -23.46 0.35 -2.13
N SER A 13 -24.29 0.73 -1.15
CA SER A 13 -24.11 0.34 0.25
C SER A 13 -24.19 -1.19 0.44
N ARG A 14 -25.11 -1.86 -0.27
CA ARG A 14 -25.23 -3.32 -0.22
C ARG A 14 -24.01 -4.01 -0.84
N LEU A 15 -23.51 -3.53 -1.97
CA LEU A 15 -22.29 -4.07 -2.60
C LEU A 15 -21.06 -3.84 -1.72
N THR A 16 -20.92 -2.64 -1.13
CA THR A 16 -19.86 -2.35 -0.16
C THR A 16 -19.91 -3.30 1.04
N GLY A 17 -21.12 -3.58 1.56
CA GLY A 17 -21.31 -4.55 2.63
C GLY A 17 -20.83 -5.96 2.27
N VAL A 18 -20.95 -6.38 1.02
CA VAL A 18 -20.39 -7.66 0.55
C VAL A 18 -18.86 -7.64 0.59
N ALA A 19 -18.23 -6.59 0.07
CA ALA A 19 -16.77 -6.46 0.11
C ALA A 19 -16.24 -6.40 1.56
N GLU A 20 -16.96 -5.74 2.47
CA GLU A 20 -16.63 -5.72 3.90
C GLU A 20 -16.80 -7.10 4.56
N GLU A 21 -17.84 -7.85 4.22
CA GLU A 21 -18.06 -9.22 4.69
C GLU A 21 -16.90 -10.13 4.24
N MET A 22 -16.50 -10.06 2.97
CA MET A 22 -15.33 -10.78 2.45
C MET A 22 -14.06 -10.45 3.24
N GLY A 23 -13.79 -9.15 3.45
CA GLY A 23 -12.64 -8.70 4.23
C GLY A 23 -12.69 -9.18 5.68
N ALA A 24 -13.87 -9.22 6.30
CA ALA A 24 -14.05 -9.74 7.65
C ALA A 24 -13.81 -11.26 7.73
N VAL A 25 -14.26 -12.03 6.74
CA VAL A 25 -13.98 -13.47 6.62
C VAL A 25 -12.48 -13.70 6.51
N LEU A 26 -11.80 -13.00 5.59
CA LEU A 26 -10.36 -13.11 5.40
C LEU A 26 -9.60 -12.86 6.70
N ARG A 27 -9.86 -11.75 7.39
CA ARG A 27 -9.15 -11.42 8.64
C ARG A 27 -9.42 -12.40 9.77
N ARG A 28 -10.64 -12.94 9.87
CA ARG A 28 -11.01 -13.86 10.97
C ARG A 28 -10.50 -15.28 10.75
N ALA A 29 -10.35 -15.69 9.49
CA ALA A 29 -9.88 -17.02 9.13
C ALA A 29 -8.35 -17.09 8.95
N ALA A 30 -7.68 -15.96 8.71
CA ALA A 30 -6.23 -15.90 8.55
C ALA A 30 -5.46 -16.31 9.80
N PHE A 31 -4.27 -16.86 9.56
CA PHE A 31 -3.36 -17.39 10.57
C PHE A 31 -2.30 -16.34 10.93
N SER A 32 -1.81 -15.58 9.94
CA SER A 32 -0.78 -14.58 10.19
C SER A 32 -1.30 -13.40 11.01
N PRO A 33 -0.52 -12.92 12.01
CA PRO A 33 -0.80 -11.65 12.68
C PRO A 33 -0.91 -10.47 11.70
N ASN A 34 -0.24 -10.55 10.54
CA ASN A 34 -0.28 -9.51 9.52
C ASN A 34 -1.69 -9.32 8.92
N ILE A 35 -2.34 -10.40 8.51
CA ILE A 35 -3.70 -10.32 7.98
C ILE A 35 -4.71 -10.18 9.11
N LYS A 36 -4.56 -10.99 10.17
CA LYS A 36 -5.55 -11.09 11.25
C LYS A 36 -5.63 -9.85 12.13
N GLU A 37 -4.49 -9.35 12.60
CA GLU A 37 -4.44 -8.25 13.57
C GLU A 37 -4.26 -6.90 12.87
N ARG A 38 -3.28 -6.81 11.95
CA ARG A 38 -2.95 -5.56 11.26
C ARG A 38 -3.92 -5.22 10.12
N ALA A 39 -4.69 -6.20 9.63
CA ALA A 39 -5.63 -6.04 8.52
C ALA A 39 -4.95 -5.59 7.21
N ASP A 40 -3.74 -6.10 6.92
CA ASP A 40 -3.04 -5.82 5.66
C ASP A 40 -3.57 -6.69 4.51
N CYS A 41 -4.84 -6.42 4.16
CA CYS A 41 -5.55 -7.10 3.11
C CYS A 41 -6.68 -6.22 2.55
N SER A 42 -7.20 -6.57 1.39
CA SER A 42 -8.40 -5.93 0.83
C SER A 42 -9.26 -6.94 0.09
N ALA A 43 -10.53 -6.61 -0.03
CA ALA A 43 -11.51 -7.36 -0.80
C ALA A 43 -12.29 -6.39 -1.69
N ALA A 44 -12.62 -6.83 -2.88
CA ALA A 44 -13.32 -6.01 -3.87
C ALA A 44 -14.18 -6.87 -4.79
N LEU A 45 -15.16 -6.20 -5.40
CA LEU A 45 -16.03 -6.76 -6.41
C LEU A 45 -15.81 -6.02 -7.73
N PHE A 46 -15.97 -6.75 -8.83
CA PHE A 46 -15.76 -6.24 -10.18
C PHE A 46 -16.94 -6.61 -11.08
N THR A 47 -17.23 -5.77 -12.08
CA THR A 47 -18.22 -6.05 -13.14
C THR A 47 -17.82 -7.30 -13.94
N ALA A 48 -18.72 -7.88 -14.74
CA ALA A 48 -18.36 -8.94 -15.69
C ALA A 48 -17.14 -8.57 -16.57
N GLY A 49 -17.02 -7.31 -16.99
CA GLY A 49 -15.88 -6.80 -17.77
C GLY A 49 -14.58 -6.55 -16.97
N GLY A 50 -14.53 -6.93 -15.69
CA GLY A 50 -13.34 -6.78 -14.84
C GLY A 50 -13.07 -5.34 -14.37
N GLU A 51 -14.02 -4.41 -14.47
CA GLU A 51 -13.90 -3.07 -13.90
C GLU A 51 -14.30 -3.06 -12.41
N LEU A 52 -13.56 -2.32 -11.58
CA LEU A 52 -13.79 -2.25 -10.14
C LEU A 52 -15.17 -1.65 -9.84
N LEU A 53 -16.01 -2.38 -9.11
CA LEU A 53 -17.34 -1.94 -8.67
C LEU A 53 -17.28 -1.23 -7.32
N VAL A 54 -16.74 -1.95 -6.34
CA VAL A 54 -16.57 -1.50 -4.96
C VAL A 54 -15.35 -2.19 -4.36
N GLN A 55 -14.64 -1.48 -3.50
CA GLN A 55 -13.54 -2.01 -2.71
C GLN A 55 -13.81 -1.73 -1.24
N ALA A 56 -13.60 -2.72 -0.38
CA ALA A 56 -13.50 -2.47 1.05
C ALA A 56 -12.21 -1.65 1.27
N GLU A 57 -12.37 -0.38 1.65
CA GLU A 57 -11.28 0.61 1.71
C GLU A 57 -10.34 0.34 2.90
N HIS A 58 -9.55 -0.73 2.81
CA HIS A 58 -8.61 -1.12 3.85
C HIS A 58 -7.21 -0.57 3.58
N ILE A 59 -6.70 -0.69 2.34
CA ILE A 59 -5.34 -0.26 1.99
C ILE A 59 -5.36 0.56 0.68
N PRO A 60 -4.94 1.85 0.70
CA PRO A 60 -5.01 2.74 -0.47
C PRO A 60 -4.22 2.26 -1.69
N VAL A 61 -3.10 1.56 -1.50
CA VAL A 61 -2.28 1.08 -2.61
C VAL A 61 -2.97 0.03 -3.50
N HIS A 62 -4.11 -0.52 -3.05
CA HIS A 62 -4.93 -1.45 -3.82
C HIS A 62 -5.88 -0.76 -4.82
N LEU A 63 -6.11 0.57 -4.70
CA LEU A 63 -7.08 1.30 -5.52
C LEU A 63 -6.82 1.21 -7.04
N GLY A 64 -5.56 1.19 -7.47
CA GLY A 64 -5.15 0.99 -8.87
C GLY A 64 -4.59 -0.41 -9.13
N SER A 65 -3.86 -0.97 -8.17
CA SER A 65 -3.17 -2.26 -8.36
C SER A 65 -4.08 -3.49 -8.29
N MET A 66 -5.10 -3.52 -7.44
CA MET A 66 -6.03 -4.65 -7.44
C MET A 66 -6.81 -4.74 -8.77
N PRO A 67 -7.33 -3.63 -9.35
CA PRO A 67 -7.87 -3.63 -10.70
C PRO A 67 -6.91 -4.16 -11.77
N ALA A 68 -5.63 -3.80 -11.70
CA ALA A 68 -4.62 -4.29 -12.63
C ALA A 68 -4.42 -5.81 -12.52
N SER A 69 -4.35 -6.37 -11.30
CA SER A 69 -4.29 -7.82 -11.11
C SER A 69 -5.53 -8.55 -11.62
N VAL A 70 -6.73 -8.00 -11.37
CA VAL A 70 -7.97 -8.60 -11.87
C VAL A 70 -8.00 -8.56 -13.39
N ARG A 71 -7.59 -7.45 -14.01
CA ARG A 71 -7.45 -7.36 -15.46
C ARG A 71 -6.53 -8.46 -16.00
N ALA A 72 -5.35 -8.64 -15.42
CA ALA A 72 -4.41 -9.68 -15.84
C ALA A 72 -4.98 -11.11 -15.69
N ALA A 73 -5.74 -11.37 -14.62
CA ALA A 73 -6.43 -12.65 -14.44
C ALA A 73 -7.54 -12.88 -15.48
N VAL A 74 -8.34 -11.85 -15.76
CA VAL A 74 -9.41 -11.88 -16.75
C VAL A 74 -8.85 -12.03 -18.17
N ASP A 75 -7.79 -11.32 -18.51
CA ASP A 75 -7.16 -11.41 -19.84
C ASP A 75 -6.53 -12.80 -20.06
N ALA A 76 -6.05 -13.45 -19.00
CA ALA A 76 -5.43 -14.77 -19.08
C ALA A 76 -6.42 -15.94 -19.13
N TYR A 77 -7.53 -15.86 -18.38
CA TYR A 77 -8.44 -17.01 -18.19
C TYR A 77 -9.93 -16.67 -18.22
N GLY A 78 -10.32 -15.41 -18.46
CA GLY A 78 -11.69 -14.92 -18.26
C GLY A 78 -12.78 -15.75 -18.95
N ASP A 79 -12.52 -16.17 -20.19
CA ASP A 79 -13.46 -16.97 -21.00
C ASP A 79 -13.39 -18.48 -20.71
N GLU A 80 -12.38 -18.94 -19.97
CA GLU A 80 -12.13 -20.36 -19.70
C GLU A 80 -12.50 -20.81 -18.29
N LEU A 81 -12.75 -19.87 -17.37
CA LEU A 81 -13.03 -20.20 -15.97
C LEU A 81 -14.47 -20.66 -15.79
N THR A 82 -14.63 -21.67 -14.94
CA THR A 82 -15.91 -22.25 -14.56
C THR A 82 -16.24 -21.95 -13.10
N PRO A 83 -17.52 -22.08 -12.68
CA PRO A 83 -17.92 -21.83 -11.29
C PRO A 83 -17.08 -22.64 -10.29
N GLY A 84 -16.52 -21.96 -9.29
CA GLY A 84 -15.69 -22.57 -8.25
C GLY A 84 -14.18 -22.55 -8.52
N GLU A 85 -13.75 -22.25 -9.75
CA GLU A 85 -12.34 -22.01 -10.05
C GLU A 85 -11.90 -20.61 -9.62
N GLN A 86 -10.61 -20.44 -9.33
CA GLN A 86 -10.01 -19.14 -9.03
C GLN A 86 -8.66 -19.00 -9.75
N VAL A 87 -8.22 -17.77 -9.94
CA VAL A 87 -6.89 -17.43 -10.45
C VAL A 87 -6.06 -16.84 -9.32
N ILE A 88 -4.81 -17.26 -9.20
CA ILE A 88 -3.82 -16.71 -8.28
C ILE A 88 -2.75 -15.95 -9.06
N LEU A 89 -2.29 -14.82 -8.50
CA LEU A 89 -1.14 -14.06 -8.99
C LEU A 89 -0.55 -13.16 -7.91
N ASN A 90 0.75 -12.86 -8.03
CA ASN A 90 1.42 -11.79 -7.29
C ASN A 90 2.43 -11.01 -8.15
N ASP A 91 2.52 -11.33 -9.45
CA ASP A 91 3.48 -10.74 -10.37
C ASP A 91 3.26 -9.21 -10.50
N PRO A 92 4.22 -8.36 -10.05
CA PRO A 92 4.09 -6.91 -10.10
C PRO A 92 3.99 -6.39 -11.54
N PHE A 93 4.60 -7.08 -12.49
CA PHE A 93 4.58 -6.72 -13.90
C PHE A 93 3.35 -7.25 -14.64
N ALA A 94 2.48 -7.99 -13.95
CA ALA A 94 1.13 -8.39 -14.38
C ALA A 94 0.06 -7.81 -13.45
N GLY A 95 0.26 -6.57 -12.97
CA GLY A 95 -0.71 -5.82 -12.19
C GLY A 95 -0.62 -6.00 -10.67
N GLY A 96 0.37 -6.72 -10.15
CA GLY A 96 0.68 -6.74 -8.72
C GLY A 96 1.28 -5.43 -8.20
N THR A 97 1.65 -5.41 -6.92
CA THR A 97 2.38 -4.32 -6.23
C THR A 97 3.83 -4.73 -6.01
N HIS A 98 4.00 -5.78 -5.21
CA HIS A 98 5.24 -6.51 -4.89
C HIS A 98 4.89 -7.98 -4.66
N LEU A 99 5.89 -8.86 -4.50
CA LEU A 99 5.63 -10.30 -4.43
C LEU A 99 4.90 -10.76 -3.16
N ASN A 100 4.97 -10.00 -2.07
CA ASN A 100 4.28 -10.35 -0.83
C ASN A 100 2.75 -10.25 -0.95
N ASP A 101 2.24 -9.43 -1.86
CA ASP A 101 0.81 -9.23 -2.06
C ASP A 101 0.23 -10.26 -3.04
N ILE A 102 -0.35 -11.33 -2.50
CA ILE A 102 -0.98 -12.39 -3.31
C ILE A 102 -2.46 -12.06 -3.52
N THR A 103 -2.88 -12.07 -4.78
CA THR A 103 -4.26 -11.84 -5.20
C THR A 103 -4.92 -13.15 -5.63
N LEU A 104 -6.14 -13.40 -5.16
CA LEU A 104 -7.03 -14.44 -5.68
C LEU A 104 -8.25 -13.80 -6.34
N VAL A 105 -8.61 -14.27 -7.52
CA VAL A 105 -9.73 -13.76 -8.34
C VAL A 105 -10.67 -14.90 -8.70
N ALA A 106 -11.95 -14.76 -8.40
CA ALA A 106 -12.98 -15.77 -8.63
C ALA A 106 -14.14 -15.20 -9.47
N PRO A 107 -14.59 -15.91 -10.53
CA PRO A 107 -15.78 -15.51 -11.28
C PRO A 107 -17.06 -15.83 -10.51
N CYS A 108 -18.07 -14.98 -10.68
CA CYS A 108 -19.43 -15.21 -10.20
C CYS A 108 -20.35 -15.47 -11.41
N PHE A 109 -20.94 -16.67 -11.47
CA PHE A 109 -21.87 -17.07 -12.52
C PHE A 109 -23.28 -17.30 -11.95
N ILE A 110 -24.30 -16.94 -12.73
CA ILE A 110 -25.70 -17.31 -12.50
C ILE A 110 -26.30 -17.82 -13.81
N ASP A 111 -26.86 -19.03 -13.80
CA ASP A 111 -27.44 -19.69 -14.98
C ASP A 111 -26.52 -19.69 -16.22
N GLY A 112 -25.21 -19.88 -15.98
CA GLY A 112 -24.18 -19.89 -17.02
C GLY A 112 -23.74 -18.50 -17.51
N ARG A 113 -24.33 -17.41 -17.00
CA ARG A 113 -23.94 -16.03 -17.30
C ARG A 113 -22.97 -15.48 -16.26
N LEU A 114 -21.87 -14.89 -16.71
CA LEU A 114 -20.94 -14.17 -15.84
C LEU A 114 -21.60 -12.87 -15.33
N VAL A 115 -21.70 -12.74 -14.01
CA VAL A 115 -22.23 -11.55 -13.32
C VAL A 115 -21.10 -10.57 -13.03
N GLY A 116 -19.95 -11.09 -12.60
CA GLY A 116 -18.81 -10.29 -12.15
C GLY A 116 -17.74 -11.13 -11.51
N TRP A 117 -16.83 -10.48 -10.78
CA TRP A 117 -15.71 -11.13 -10.12
C TRP A 117 -15.64 -10.71 -8.66
N ALA A 118 -15.27 -11.65 -7.80
CA ALA A 118 -14.84 -11.37 -6.43
C ALA A 118 -13.32 -11.53 -6.38
N ALA A 119 -12.63 -10.56 -5.80
CA ALA A 119 -11.20 -10.66 -5.59
C ALA A 119 -10.82 -10.23 -4.19
N ASN A 120 -9.74 -10.82 -3.69
CA ASN A 120 -9.06 -10.34 -2.50
C ASN A 120 -7.56 -10.38 -2.70
N ARG A 121 -6.87 -9.52 -1.96
CA ARG A 121 -5.42 -9.44 -1.89
C ARG A 121 -5.02 -9.40 -0.44
N ALA A 122 -4.01 -10.18 -0.09
CA ALA A 122 -3.44 -10.19 1.25
C ALA A 122 -1.93 -10.08 1.17
N HIS A 123 -1.35 -9.33 2.11
CA HIS A 123 0.08 -9.30 2.29
C HIS A 123 0.51 -10.49 3.12
N HIS A 124 1.33 -11.34 2.53
CA HIS A 124 1.95 -12.44 3.24
C HIS A 124 3.40 -12.12 3.57
N ALA A 125 3.82 -12.38 4.81
CA ALA A 125 5.09 -11.88 5.35
C ALA A 125 6.32 -12.40 4.60
N ASP A 126 6.30 -13.60 4.02
CA ASP A 126 7.50 -14.17 3.38
C ASP A 126 7.19 -15.07 2.18
N VAL A 127 7.60 -14.69 0.98
CA VAL A 127 7.40 -15.45 -0.26
C VAL A 127 8.70 -16.06 -0.79
N GLY A 128 9.67 -16.34 0.10
CA GLY A 128 10.91 -17.05 -0.27
C GLY A 128 12.00 -16.17 -0.89
N GLY A 129 12.02 -14.86 -0.58
CA GLY A 129 13.08 -13.95 -1.02
C GLY A 129 14.44 -14.23 -0.36
N MET A 130 15.49 -13.57 -0.81
CA MET A 130 16.87 -13.81 -0.33
C MET A 130 17.07 -13.50 1.17
N THR A 131 16.25 -12.62 1.75
CA THR A 131 16.18 -12.35 3.18
C THR A 131 14.77 -12.67 3.71
N PRO A 132 14.64 -12.97 5.02
CA PRO A 132 13.33 -13.11 5.63
C PRO A 132 12.50 -11.84 5.43
N GLY A 133 11.23 -12.02 5.06
CA GLY A 133 10.32 -10.91 4.81
C GLY A 133 10.09 -10.62 3.32
N SER A 134 10.91 -11.18 2.43
CA SER A 134 10.79 -11.03 0.98
C SER A 134 10.85 -9.59 0.42
N ILE A 135 11.28 -8.63 1.24
CA ILE A 135 11.56 -7.26 0.81
C ILE A 135 13.02 -6.90 1.16
N PRO A 136 14.01 -7.58 0.56
CA PRO A 136 15.44 -7.34 0.81
C PRO A 136 15.88 -5.94 0.34
N PRO A 137 16.35 -5.05 1.24
CA PRO A 137 16.85 -3.72 0.87
C PRO A 137 17.96 -3.73 -0.19
N GLU A 138 18.74 -4.81 -0.24
CA GLU A 138 19.86 -4.99 -1.15
C GLU A 138 19.46 -5.45 -2.56
N ALA A 139 18.23 -5.94 -2.77
CA ALA A 139 17.86 -6.57 -4.05
C ALA A 139 17.86 -5.56 -5.20
N THR A 140 18.37 -6.02 -6.34
CA THR A 140 18.45 -5.30 -7.60
C THR A 140 17.53 -5.91 -8.66
N GLU A 141 17.20 -7.20 -8.53
CA GLU A 141 16.37 -7.96 -9.45
C GLU A 141 15.18 -8.64 -8.75
N ILE A 142 14.04 -8.75 -9.42
CA ILE A 142 12.80 -9.32 -8.87
C ILE A 142 12.96 -10.76 -8.36
N GLN A 143 13.86 -11.55 -8.97
CA GLN A 143 14.14 -12.93 -8.58
C GLN A 143 14.69 -13.03 -7.15
N GLN A 144 15.30 -11.96 -6.66
CA GLN A 144 15.83 -11.90 -5.31
C GLN A 144 14.74 -11.67 -4.24
N GLU A 145 13.56 -11.20 -4.65
CA GLU A 145 12.44 -10.89 -3.73
C GLU A 145 11.57 -12.11 -3.42
N GLY A 146 11.65 -13.17 -4.24
CA GLY A 146 11.03 -14.46 -3.96
C GLY A 146 10.20 -15.02 -5.12
N LEU A 147 9.19 -15.82 -4.78
CA LEU A 147 8.34 -16.51 -5.74
C LEU A 147 7.44 -15.51 -6.48
N ARG A 148 7.66 -15.40 -7.79
CA ARG A 148 6.81 -14.67 -8.72
C ARG A 148 5.82 -15.61 -9.40
N ILE A 149 4.54 -15.37 -9.18
CA ILE A 149 3.39 -16.13 -9.64
C ILE A 149 2.69 -15.31 -10.72
N PRO A 150 2.88 -15.66 -12.01
CA PRO A 150 2.04 -15.09 -13.08
C PRO A 150 0.58 -15.53 -12.88
N PRO A 151 -0.40 -14.93 -13.59
CA PRO A 151 -1.76 -15.43 -13.56
C PRO A 151 -1.79 -16.93 -13.88
N VAL A 152 -2.25 -17.74 -12.92
CA VAL A 152 -2.43 -19.20 -13.08
C VAL A 152 -3.68 -19.66 -12.35
N ARG A 153 -4.33 -20.72 -12.85
CA ARG A 153 -5.45 -21.36 -12.13
C ARG A 153 -4.97 -21.86 -10.75
N TRP A 154 -5.70 -21.47 -9.72
CA TRP A 154 -5.50 -21.97 -8.37
C TRP A 154 -5.78 -23.47 -8.29
N SER A 155 -4.86 -24.23 -7.68
CA SER A 155 -4.99 -25.68 -7.50
C SER A 155 -4.17 -26.15 -6.30
N PRO A 156 -4.41 -27.36 -5.77
CA PRO A 156 -3.58 -27.94 -4.72
C PRO A 156 -2.09 -28.04 -5.10
N ALA A 157 -1.77 -28.23 -6.39
CA ALA A 157 -0.39 -28.26 -6.87
C ALA A 157 0.28 -26.87 -6.79
N VAL A 158 -0.45 -25.81 -7.21
CA VAL A 158 0.03 -24.43 -7.09
C VAL A 158 0.19 -24.04 -5.62
N ARG A 159 -0.79 -24.41 -4.76
CA ARG A 159 -0.70 -24.23 -3.30
C ARG A 159 0.57 -24.84 -2.74
N ALA A 160 0.89 -26.08 -3.11
CA ALA A 160 2.10 -26.77 -2.64
C ALA A 160 3.39 -26.02 -3.02
N ILE A 161 3.45 -25.45 -4.22
CA ILE A 161 4.61 -24.64 -4.67
C ILE A 161 4.74 -23.37 -3.83
N VAL A 162 3.63 -22.64 -3.61
CA VAL A 162 3.63 -21.40 -2.83
C VAL A 162 4.01 -21.64 -1.37
N VAL A 163 3.46 -22.70 -0.77
CA VAL A 163 3.77 -23.10 0.61
C VAL A 163 5.24 -23.52 0.74
N ALA A 164 5.77 -24.30 -0.21
CA ALA A 164 7.17 -24.75 -0.18
C ALA A 164 8.19 -23.61 -0.33
N ALA A 165 7.80 -22.49 -0.93
CA ALA A 165 8.66 -21.31 -1.05
C ALA A 165 8.73 -20.47 0.24
N SER A 166 7.77 -20.60 1.15
CA SER A 166 7.66 -19.78 2.37
C SER A 166 8.52 -20.33 3.51
N ARG A 167 9.14 -19.43 4.29
CA ARG A 167 9.77 -19.77 5.58
C ARG A 167 8.78 -20.17 6.68
N SER A 168 7.51 -19.81 6.51
CA SER A 168 6.42 -20.11 7.45
C SER A 168 5.29 -20.84 6.70
N PRO A 169 5.43 -22.16 6.46
CA PRO A 169 4.52 -22.91 5.58
C PRO A 169 3.12 -23.10 6.17
N GLU A 170 2.99 -23.37 7.47
CA GLU A 170 1.67 -23.54 8.12
C GLU A 170 0.84 -22.25 8.10
N GLU A 171 1.49 -21.11 8.39
CA GLU A 171 0.87 -19.79 8.29
C GLU A 171 0.43 -19.51 6.85
N ARG A 172 1.31 -19.77 5.89
CA ARG A 172 1.05 -19.59 4.46
C ARG A 172 -0.15 -20.40 3.98
N GLU A 173 -0.23 -21.65 4.44
CA GLU A 173 -1.30 -22.57 4.11
C GLU A 173 -2.66 -22.04 4.60
N GLY A 174 -2.74 -21.67 5.87
CA GLY A 174 -3.97 -21.12 6.47
C GLY A 174 -4.40 -19.79 5.84
N ASP A 175 -3.46 -18.91 5.52
CA ASP A 175 -3.76 -17.62 4.88
C ASP A 175 -4.32 -17.79 3.46
N LEU A 176 -3.77 -18.71 2.67
CA LEU A 176 -4.30 -19.02 1.32
C LEU A 176 -5.71 -19.60 1.40
N ASP A 177 -5.98 -20.50 2.35
CA ASP A 177 -7.32 -21.05 2.56
C ASP A 177 -8.32 -19.96 3.01
N ALA A 178 -7.89 -19.01 3.84
CA ALA A 178 -8.69 -17.84 4.21
C ALA A 178 -9.02 -16.94 3.01
N GLN A 179 -8.06 -16.71 2.11
CA GLN A 179 -8.31 -15.97 0.87
C GLN A 179 -9.29 -16.69 -0.06
N VAL A 180 -9.16 -18.01 -0.22
CA VAL A 180 -10.11 -18.83 -1.01
C VAL A 180 -11.52 -18.71 -0.44
N GLY A 181 -11.66 -18.87 0.88
CA GLY A 181 -12.94 -18.78 1.59
C GLY A 181 -13.59 -17.40 1.48
N ALA A 182 -12.81 -16.32 1.56
CA ALA A 182 -13.32 -14.96 1.38
C ALA A 182 -13.91 -14.75 -0.03
N ASN A 183 -13.28 -15.29 -1.08
CA ASN A 183 -13.82 -15.23 -2.43
C ASN A 183 -15.08 -16.06 -2.61
N VAL A 184 -15.17 -17.24 -1.98
CA VAL A 184 -16.40 -18.06 -2.00
C VAL A 184 -17.58 -17.27 -1.44
N VAL A 185 -17.41 -16.59 -0.30
CA VAL A 185 -18.44 -15.73 0.28
C VAL A 185 -18.78 -14.56 -0.65
N GLY A 186 -17.76 -13.92 -1.23
CA GLY A 186 -17.95 -12.83 -2.19
C GLY A 186 -18.78 -13.24 -3.41
N VAL A 187 -18.48 -14.40 -3.99
CA VAL A 187 -19.22 -14.95 -5.14
C VAL A 187 -20.66 -15.27 -4.77
N GLU A 188 -20.90 -15.92 -3.64
CA GLU A 188 -22.26 -16.25 -3.16
C GLU A 188 -23.12 -14.99 -2.95
N ARG A 189 -22.53 -13.94 -2.38
CA ARG A 189 -23.22 -12.68 -2.12
C ARG A 189 -23.42 -11.85 -3.39
N LEU A 190 -22.43 -11.81 -4.29
CA LEU A 190 -22.52 -11.09 -5.57
C LEU A 190 -23.60 -11.67 -6.47
N ALA A 191 -23.85 -12.99 -6.42
CA ALA A 191 -24.89 -13.66 -7.18
C ALA A 191 -26.30 -13.04 -6.97
N ALA A 192 -26.58 -12.50 -5.79
CA ALA A 192 -27.85 -11.82 -5.49
C ALA A 192 -28.07 -10.51 -6.28
N PHE A 193 -27.06 -10.03 -7.01
CA PHE A 193 -27.08 -8.81 -7.82
C PHE A 193 -27.01 -9.08 -9.33
N ALA A 194 -27.27 -10.33 -9.77
CA ALA A 194 -27.16 -10.72 -11.17
C ALA A 194 -27.97 -9.86 -12.16
N ASP A 195 -29.09 -9.30 -11.69
CA ASP A 195 -29.99 -8.45 -12.48
C ASP A 195 -29.96 -6.97 -12.06
N ALA A 196 -29.04 -6.61 -11.15
CA ALA A 196 -28.84 -5.22 -10.75
C ALA A 196 -28.08 -4.44 -11.84
N PRO A 197 -28.32 -3.14 -12.01
CA PRO A 197 -27.62 -2.31 -13.00
C PRO A 197 -26.23 -1.92 -12.47
N LEU A 198 -25.30 -2.89 -12.40
CA LEU A 198 -23.96 -2.71 -11.85
C LEU A 198 -23.15 -1.63 -12.57
N ASP A 199 -23.33 -1.46 -13.88
CA ASP A 199 -22.67 -0.40 -14.66
C ASP A 199 -23.04 1.01 -14.20
N GLU A 200 -24.24 1.21 -13.63
CA GLU A 200 -24.67 2.50 -13.11
C GLU A 200 -23.84 2.92 -11.88
N VAL A 201 -23.37 1.95 -11.08
CA VAL A 201 -22.47 2.21 -9.94
C VAL A 201 -21.15 2.79 -10.42
N VAL A 202 -20.59 2.21 -11.48
CA VAL A 202 -19.35 2.69 -12.11
C VAL A 202 -19.56 4.08 -12.73
N ALA A 203 -20.62 4.23 -13.54
CA ALA A 203 -20.94 5.49 -14.18
C ALA A 203 -21.17 6.63 -13.17
N TYR A 204 -21.72 6.32 -11.99
CA TYR A 204 -21.87 7.29 -10.92
C TYR A 204 -20.54 7.77 -10.35
N GLY A 205 -19.58 6.86 -10.16
CA GLY A 205 -18.22 7.23 -9.73
C GLY A 205 -17.56 8.19 -10.73
N GLU A 206 -17.73 7.94 -12.03
CA GLU A 206 -17.24 8.83 -13.09
C GLU A 206 -17.88 10.22 -13.00
N ARG A 207 -19.21 10.30 -12.91
CA ARG A 207 -19.92 11.58 -12.80
C ARG A 207 -19.48 12.38 -11.57
N ARG A 208 -19.29 11.71 -10.43
CA ARG A 208 -18.86 12.35 -9.18
C ARG A 208 -17.43 12.89 -9.29
N MET A 209 -16.50 12.13 -9.88
CA MET A 209 -15.13 12.63 -10.09
C MET A 209 -15.09 13.78 -11.08
N ARG A 210 -15.79 13.69 -12.22
CA ARG A 210 -15.87 14.78 -13.21
C ARG A 210 -16.37 16.08 -12.59
N ALA A 211 -17.45 15.99 -11.80
CA ALA A 211 -17.99 17.14 -11.08
C ALA A 211 -16.99 17.74 -10.08
N ALA A 212 -16.27 16.88 -9.34
CA ALA A 212 -15.28 17.33 -8.38
C ALA A 212 -14.04 17.98 -9.05
N LEU A 213 -13.64 17.49 -10.23
CA LEU A 213 -12.58 18.09 -11.04
C LEU A 213 -12.99 19.45 -11.62
N ALA A 214 -14.25 19.61 -12.03
CA ALA A 214 -14.77 20.88 -12.56
C ALA A 214 -14.77 22.03 -11.53
N GLU A 215 -14.66 21.73 -10.23
CA GLU A 215 -14.50 22.75 -9.19
C GLU A 215 -13.07 23.28 -9.08
N LEU A 216 -12.09 22.54 -9.59
CA LEU A 216 -10.69 22.95 -9.59
C LEU A 216 -10.46 23.93 -10.75
N PRO A 217 -9.57 24.92 -10.59
CA PRO A 217 -9.20 25.81 -11.68
C PRO A 217 -8.49 25.02 -12.79
N ASP A 218 -8.66 25.46 -14.04
CA ASP A 218 -7.81 24.99 -15.14
C ASP A 218 -6.39 25.53 -14.97
N GLY A 219 -5.39 24.70 -15.23
CA GLY A 219 -3.99 25.10 -15.11
C GLY A 219 -3.00 23.95 -15.05
N GLU A 220 -1.73 24.32 -14.88
CA GLU A 220 -0.62 23.40 -14.69
C GLU A 220 0.14 23.73 -13.41
N TRP A 221 0.41 22.73 -12.58
CA TRP A 221 1.18 22.84 -11.34
C TRP A 221 2.25 21.77 -11.31
N MET A 222 3.40 22.10 -10.71
CA MET A 222 4.50 21.16 -10.56
C MET A 222 4.89 21.03 -9.11
N PHE A 223 5.28 19.82 -8.73
CA PHE A 223 5.88 19.55 -7.44
C PHE A 223 6.89 18.41 -7.58
N ASP A 224 7.99 18.51 -6.84
CA ASP A 224 9.02 17.49 -6.78
C ASP A 224 9.40 17.17 -5.34
N ASP A 225 9.83 15.93 -5.14
CA ASP A 225 10.33 15.45 -3.86
C ASP A 225 11.32 14.30 -4.11
N VAL A 226 11.99 13.82 -3.06
CA VAL A 226 13.17 12.95 -3.19
C VAL A 226 13.09 11.68 -2.35
N ILE A 227 13.34 10.53 -2.96
CA ILE A 227 13.66 9.29 -2.24
C ILE A 227 15.11 9.39 -1.74
N ASP A 228 15.34 9.20 -0.44
CA ASP A 228 16.66 9.39 0.20
C ASP A 228 17.72 8.45 -0.38
N SER A 229 17.36 7.17 -0.55
CA SER A 229 18.23 6.14 -1.15
C SER A 229 17.43 4.97 -1.72
N CYS A 230 18.08 4.12 -2.51
CA CYS A 230 17.47 2.94 -3.13
C CYS A 230 17.93 1.61 -2.52
N GLY A 231 18.69 1.64 -1.42
CA GLY A 231 19.29 0.45 -0.79
C GLY A 231 20.65 0.76 -0.13
N PRO A 232 21.24 -0.20 0.60
CA PRO A 232 22.43 0.02 1.42
C PRO A 232 23.76 0.05 0.63
N ALA A 233 23.83 -0.50 -0.58
CA ALA A 233 25.07 -0.51 -1.36
C ALA A 233 25.47 0.91 -1.79
N LEU A 234 26.76 1.17 -1.98
CA LEU A 234 27.25 2.51 -2.33
C LEU A 234 26.57 3.09 -3.59
N GLU A 235 26.32 2.26 -4.60
CA GLU A 235 25.61 2.68 -5.83
C GLU A 235 24.11 2.91 -5.62
N GLN A 236 23.52 2.33 -4.57
CA GLN A 236 22.13 2.49 -4.16
C GLN A 236 21.91 3.74 -3.29
N GLN A 237 22.96 4.33 -2.74
CA GLN A 237 22.86 5.49 -1.85
C GLN A 237 22.55 6.81 -2.57
N ARG A 238 22.47 6.82 -3.90
CA ARG A 238 22.13 8.03 -4.66
C ARG A 238 20.62 8.33 -4.53
N PRO A 239 20.22 9.54 -4.09
CA PRO A 239 18.82 9.92 -4.05
C PRO A 239 18.15 9.87 -5.43
N ALA A 240 16.83 9.65 -5.45
CA ALA A 240 16.04 9.65 -6.68
C ALA A 240 14.95 10.71 -6.63
N ARG A 241 14.88 11.56 -7.65
CA ARG A 241 13.85 12.60 -7.75
C ARG A 241 12.56 12.04 -8.35
N VAL A 242 11.46 12.29 -7.67
CA VAL A 242 10.10 12.06 -8.17
C VAL A 242 9.48 13.42 -8.44
N THR A 243 8.95 13.62 -9.63
CA THR A 243 8.32 14.89 -10.02
C THR A 243 6.98 14.61 -10.68
N VAL A 244 6.00 15.48 -10.42
CA VAL A 244 4.72 15.42 -11.10
C VAL A 244 4.37 16.80 -11.64
N ARG A 245 3.81 16.81 -12.85
CA ARG A 245 3.09 17.94 -13.41
C ARG A 245 1.60 17.59 -13.44
N LEU A 246 0.82 18.29 -12.64
CA LEU A 246 -0.64 18.19 -12.61
C LEU A 246 -1.22 19.17 -13.63
N ILE A 247 -2.07 18.67 -14.52
CA ILE A 247 -2.80 19.47 -15.51
C ILE A 247 -4.29 19.25 -15.26
N ILE A 248 -5.02 20.33 -14.97
CA ILE A 248 -6.49 20.31 -14.89
C ILE A 248 -7.04 21.05 -16.11
N ASN A 249 -8.01 20.43 -16.79
CA ASN A 249 -8.73 20.99 -17.93
C ASN A 249 -10.19 20.55 -17.89
N GLY A 250 -11.06 21.43 -17.42
CA GLY A 250 -12.47 21.20 -17.16
C GLY A 250 -12.67 20.01 -16.24
N GLU A 251 -13.29 18.96 -16.76
CA GLU A 251 -13.64 17.74 -16.01
C GLU A 251 -12.56 16.66 -16.07
N MET A 252 -11.32 17.00 -16.48
CA MET A 252 -10.22 16.06 -16.69
C MET A 252 -8.97 16.47 -15.92
N ALA A 253 -8.28 15.49 -15.34
CA ALA A 253 -6.98 15.66 -14.71
C ALA A 253 -5.91 14.81 -15.42
N THR A 254 -4.72 15.35 -15.65
CA THR A 254 -3.53 14.58 -16.03
C THR A 254 -2.45 14.72 -14.97
N PHE A 255 -1.95 13.60 -14.46
CA PHE A 255 -0.76 13.52 -13.63
C PHE A 255 0.40 13.00 -14.50
N ASP A 256 1.30 13.90 -14.88
CA ASP A 256 2.43 13.63 -15.76
C ASP A 256 3.74 13.54 -14.96
N PHE A 257 4.31 12.34 -14.89
CA PHE A 257 5.56 12.05 -14.18
C PHE A 257 6.79 12.15 -15.08
N THR A 258 6.66 12.68 -16.30
CA THR A 258 7.81 12.95 -17.18
C THR A 258 8.83 13.82 -16.46
N GLY A 259 10.09 13.38 -16.49
CA GLY A 259 11.19 14.03 -15.77
C GLY A 259 11.47 13.42 -14.40
N THR A 260 10.72 12.41 -13.96
CA THR A 260 11.08 11.54 -12.82
C THR A 260 12.30 10.70 -13.18
N ASP A 261 13.16 10.42 -12.19
CA ASP A 261 14.39 9.67 -12.41
C ASP A 261 14.13 8.23 -12.90
N GLU A 262 15.09 7.70 -13.65
CA GLU A 262 15.13 6.30 -14.10
C GLU A 262 15.07 5.33 -12.91
N GLN A 263 14.53 4.13 -13.15
CA GLN A 263 14.54 3.06 -12.16
C GLN A 263 15.97 2.77 -11.69
N ARG A 264 16.13 2.45 -10.42
CA ARG A 264 17.42 2.39 -9.72
C ARG A 264 17.86 0.94 -9.49
N PRO A 265 19.17 0.67 -9.34
CA PRO A 265 19.68 -0.67 -9.04
C PRO A 265 19.43 -1.05 -7.56
N GLY A 266 18.16 -1.18 -7.18
CA GLY A 266 17.70 -1.44 -5.81
C GLY A 266 16.21 -1.83 -5.83
N ASN A 267 15.61 -2.13 -4.67
CA ASN A 267 14.20 -2.55 -4.62
C ASN A 267 13.20 -1.41 -4.49
N VAL A 268 13.69 -0.17 -4.46
CA VAL A 268 12.91 1.07 -4.31
C VAL A 268 12.46 1.53 -5.69
N ASN A 269 11.69 0.69 -6.38
CA ASN A 269 11.08 0.99 -7.68
C ASN A 269 9.62 0.57 -7.66
N ALA A 270 8.69 1.44 -8.03
CA ALA A 270 7.28 1.13 -8.14
C ALA A 270 6.90 0.75 -9.59
N VAL A 271 6.10 -0.29 -9.74
CA VAL A 271 5.38 -0.55 -10.99
C VAL A 271 4.29 0.49 -11.20
N GLU A 272 3.89 0.74 -12.45
CA GLU A 272 2.90 1.78 -12.80
C GLU A 272 1.59 1.65 -12.01
N ALA A 273 1.15 0.41 -11.74
CA ALA A 273 -0.06 0.14 -10.99
C ALA A 273 -0.05 0.74 -9.56
N VAL A 274 1.13 0.81 -8.91
CA VAL A 274 1.31 1.47 -7.61
C VAL A 274 1.19 2.99 -7.74
N THR A 275 1.76 3.57 -8.79
CA THR A 275 1.69 5.00 -9.10
C THR A 275 0.24 5.43 -9.36
N VAL A 276 -0.52 4.64 -10.12
CA VAL A 276 -1.96 4.87 -10.34
C VAL A 276 -2.73 4.86 -9.02
N SER A 277 -2.44 3.93 -8.10
CA SER A 277 -3.07 3.91 -6.77
C SER A 277 -2.79 5.18 -5.96
N ALA A 278 -1.54 5.66 -5.98
CA ALA A 278 -1.16 6.88 -5.27
C ALA A 278 -1.84 8.12 -5.84
N VAL A 279 -1.98 8.21 -7.17
CA VAL A 279 -2.77 9.26 -7.84
C VAL A 279 -4.24 9.18 -7.43
N ALA A 280 -4.84 7.98 -7.47
CA ALA A 280 -6.25 7.76 -7.11
C ALA A 280 -6.53 8.20 -5.66
N PHE A 281 -5.63 7.88 -4.73
CA PHE A 281 -5.70 8.35 -3.36
C PHE A 281 -5.57 9.87 -3.25
N ALA A 282 -4.56 10.46 -3.89
CA ALA A 282 -4.26 11.88 -3.75
C ALA A 282 -5.42 12.74 -4.28
N ILE A 283 -5.94 12.42 -5.47
CA ILE A 283 -7.04 13.19 -6.07
C ILE A 283 -8.31 13.08 -5.23
N ARG A 284 -8.70 11.87 -4.78
CA ARG A 284 -9.88 11.68 -3.91
C ARG A 284 -9.73 12.40 -2.58
N SER A 285 -8.53 12.40 -2.00
CA SER A 285 -8.26 13.07 -0.73
C SER A 285 -8.33 14.60 -0.84
N ALA A 286 -7.94 15.15 -1.99
CA ALA A 286 -7.94 16.60 -2.23
C ALA A 286 -9.29 17.14 -2.74
N THR A 287 -10.13 16.29 -3.35
CA THR A 287 -11.42 16.69 -3.92
C THR A 287 -12.59 16.30 -3.02
N ASP A 288 -13.10 15.08 -3.16
CA ASP A 288 -14.24 14.56 -2.43
C ASP A 288 -13.99 13.11 -1.99
N PRO A 289 -13.74 12.87 -0.68
CA PRO A 289 -13.46 11.53 -0.17
C PRO A 289 -14.68 10.62 -0.18
N THR A 290 -15.90 11.13 -0.45
CA THR A 290 -17.12 10.33 -0.52
C THR A 290 -17.39 9.74 -1.91
N ILE A 291 -16.56 10.07 -2.91
CA ILE A 291 -16.60 9.44 -4.23
C ILE A 291 -16.36 7.93 -4.06
N PRO A 292 -17.22 7.05 -4.59
CA PRO A 292 -17.01 5.61 -4.53
C PRO A 292 -15.64 5.21 -5.11
N ALA A 293 -14.90 4.38 -4.39
CA ALA A 293 -13.67 3.78 -4.88
C ALA A 293 -13.97 2.71 -5.96
N ASN A 294 -14.19 3.15 -7.19
CA ASN A 294 -14.52 2.30 -8.33
C ASN A 294 -13.82 2.75 -9.61
N GLY A 295 -13.85 1.89 -10.64
CA GLY A 295 -13.12 2.13 -11.90
C GLY A 295 -13.58 3.40 -12.62
N GLY A 296 -14.86 3.75 -12.50
CA GLY A 296 -15.43 4.94 -13.13
C GLY A 296 -14.81 6.24 -12.62
N ALA A 297 -14.53 6.32 -11.32
CA ALA A 297 -13.88 7.49 -10.72
C ALA A 297 -12.48 7.77 -11.31
N MET A 298 -11.83 6.79 -11.93
CA MET A 298 -10.52 6.97 -12.56
C MET A 298 -10.59 7.31 -14.06
N ARG A 299 -11.74 7.14 -14.72
CA ARG A 299 -11.90 7.46 -16.15
C ARG A 299 -11.57 8.91 -16.54
N PRO A 300 -11.86 9.95 -15.73
CA PRO A 300 -11.45 11.32 -16.04
C PRO A 300 -10.01 11.65 -15.60
N VAL A 301 -9.26 10.69 -15.07
CA VAL A 301 -7.90 10.87 -14.55
C VAL A 301 -6.91 10.13 -15.44
N ARG A 302 -6.04 10.88 -16.13
CA ARG A 302 -4.96 10.32 -16.93
C ARG A 302 -3.66 10.32 -16.12
N VAL A 303 -2.98 9.18 -16.09
CA VAL A 303 -1.64 9.06 -15.51
C VAL A 303 -0.65 8.84 -16.66
N ILE A 304 0.42 9.63 -16.69
CA ILE A 304 1.54 9.45 -17.63
C ILE A 304 2.77 9.13 -16.78
N ALA A 305 3.18 7.88 -16.78
CA ALA A 305 4.38 7.42 -16.09
C ALA A 305 5.31 6.74 -17.12
N PRO A 306 6.41 7.39 -17.54
CA PRO A 306 7.30 6.81 -18.54
C PRO A 306 7.87 5.45 -18.07
N PRO A 307 7.74 4.37 -18.87
CA PRO A 307 8.31 3.06 -18.51
C PRO A 307 9.82 3.14 -18.29
N GLY A 308 10.35 2.39 -17.33
CA GLY A 308 11.77 2.41 -16.98
C GLY A 308 12.14 3.50 -15.97
N THR A 309 11.16 4.19 -15.39
CA THR A 309 11.35 5.15 -14.29
C THR A 309 11.08 4.52 -12.94
N ILE A 310 11.51 5.17 -11.86
CA ILE A 310 11.26 4.69 -10.48
C ILE A 310 9.75 4.58 -10.16
N VAL A 311 8.87 5.22 -10.93
CA VAL A 311 7.40 5.20 -10.77
C VAL A 311 6.67 4.32 -11.82
N ALA A 312 7.40 3.74 -12.77
CA ALA A 312 6.87 2.80 -13.75
C ALA A 312 7.98 1.82 -14.14
N ALA A 313 8.44 1.07 -13.14
CA ALA A 313 9.52 0.13 -13.27
C ALA A 313 9.17 -1.01 -14.23
N VAL A 314 10.15 -1.45 -15.01
CA VAL A 314 10.04 -2.60 -15.90
C VAL A 314 10.96 -3.73 -15.42
N ALA A 315 10.55 -4.96 -15.72
CA ALA A 315 11.34 -6.14 -15.41
C ALA A 315 12.74 -6.05 -16.07
N PRO A 316 13.79 -6.58 -15.41
CA PRO A 316 13.77 -7.42 -14.22
C PRO A 316 13.96 -6.69 -12.88
N ALA A 317 13.73 -5.37 -12.79
CA ALA A 317 13.98 -4.62 -11.55
C ALA A 317 13.30 -5.21 -10.31
N ALA A 318 13.99 -5.14 -9.17
CA ALA A 318 13.39 -5.32 -7.86
C ALA A 318 12.41 -4.19 -7.54
N VAL A 319 11.27 -4.50 -6.92
CA VAL A 319 10.15 -3.55 -6.71
C VAL A 319 9.53 -3.60 -5.31
N GLY A 320 10.06 -4.42 -4.41
CA GLY A 320 9.50 -4.65 -3.07
C GLY A 320 9.29 -3.37 -2.26
N ALA A 321 10.26 -2.45 -2.31
CA ALA A 321 10.15 -1.16 -1.65
C ALA A 321 9.40 -0.09 -2.47
N GLY A 322 9.02 -0.38 -3.72
CA GLY A 322 8.15 0.47 -4.53
C GLY A 322 6.78 0.66 -3.91
N ASN A 323 6.21 -0.44 -3.40
CA ASN A 323 4.91 -0.43 -2.72
C ASN A 323 4.94 0.36 -1.41
N VAL A 324 6.05 0.33 -0.67
CA VAL A 324 6.15 0.94 0.66
C VAL A 324 6.71 2.36 0.67
N GLU A 325 7.74 2.67 -0.13
CA GLU A 325 8.43 3.96 -0.07
C GLU A 325 8.17 4.84 -1.29
N VAL A 326 8.26 4.30 -2.51
CA VAL A 326 8.00 5.09 -3.72
C VAL A 326 6.55 5.54 -3.77
N SER A 327 5.61 4.68 -3.40
CA SER A 327 4.18 5.02 -3.32
C SER A 327 3.91 6.22 -2.41
N GLN A 328 4.56 6.28 -1.24
CA GLN A 328 4.46 7.41 -0.30
C GLN A 328 4.97 8.69 -0.97
N ARG A 329 6.09 8.62 -1.69
CA ARG A 329 6.65 9.77 -2.39
C ARG A 329 5.78 10.25 -3.55
N VAL A 330 5.19 9.32 -4.31
CA VAL A 330 4.23 9.65 -5.38
C VAL A 330 3.01 10.36 -4.78
N ALA A 331 2.47 9.85 -3.66
CA ALA A 331 1.37 10.49 -2.98
C ALA A 331 1.74 11.90 -2.48
N ASP A 332 2.94 12.07 -1.90
CA ASP A 332 3.44 13.37 -1.44
C ASP A 332 3.54 14.38 -2.60
N VAL A 333 4.14 14.03 -3.74
CA VAL A 333 4.23 14.98 -4.88
C VAL A 333 2.88 15.29 -5.50
N CYS A 334 1.97 14.31 -5.57
CA CYS A 334 0.61 14.53 -6.06
C CYS A 334 -0.15 15.49 -5.13
N LEU A 335 -0.07 15.29 -3.81
CA LEU A 335 -0.67 16.17 -2.82
C LEU A 335 -0.02 17.56 -2.84
N GLY A 336 1.30 17.66 -3.00
CA GLY A 336 2.00 18.94 -3.13
C GLY A 336 1.59 19.75 -4.37
N ALA A 337 1.34 19.08 -5.50
CA ALA A 337 0.77 19.74 -6.70
C ALA A 337 -0.70 20.11 -6.50
N LEU A 338 -1.51 19.23 -5.90
CA LEU A 338 -2.92 19.48 -5.60
C LEU A 338 -3.11 20.59 -4.55
N ALA A 339 -2.17 20.77 -3.63
CA ALA A 339 -2.20 21.87 -2.66
C ALA A 339 -2.14 23.24 -3.35
N GLN A 340 -1.46 23.33 -4.49
CA GLN A 340 -1.41 24.55 -5.30
C GLN A 340 -2.68 24.76 -6.13
N ALA A 341 -3.27 23.68 -6.65
CA ALA A 341 -4.51 23.73 -7.43
C ALA A 341 -5.76 23.93 -6.56
N ALA A 342 -5.74 23.44 -5.31
CA ALA A 342 -6.82 23.50 -4.35
C ALA A 342 -6.35 24.05 -2.98
N PRO A 343 -5.94 25.33 -2.89
CA PRO A 343 -5.48 25.92 -1.65
C PRO A 343 -6.50 25.75 -0.51
N GLY A 344 -6.02 25.34 0.66
CA GLY A 344 -6.89 25.12 1.83
C GLY A 344 -7.66 23.79 1.84
N ARG A 345 -7.47 22.90 0.85
CA ARG A 345 -8.02 21.53 0.88
C ARG A 345 -6.97 20.46 1.28
N VAL A 346 -5.69 20.73 1.04
CA VAL A 346 -4.59 19.78 1.27
C VAL A 346 -3.72 20.22 2.46
N GLY A 347 -3.23 19.23 3.23
CA GLY A 347 -2.31 19.45 4.35
C GLY A 347 -0.84 19.40 3.96
N ALA A 348 0.02 19.69 4.93
CA ALA A 348 1.46 19.44 4.82
C ALA A 348 1.78 17.94 4.70
N ALA A 349 3.05 17.60 4.43
CA ALA A 349 3.48 16.21 4.31
C ALA A 349 3.23 15.42 5.61
N GLY A 350 2.80 14.17 5.46
CA GLY A 350 2.91 13.18 6.53
C GLY A 350 4.34 12.66 6.66
N GLN A 351 4.53 11.62 7.46
CA GLN A 351 5.83 10.98 7.70
C GLN A 351 6.54 10.48 6.42
N GLY A 352 5.84 10.32 5.30
CA GLY A 352 6.42 10.00 3.99
C GLY A 352 7.15 8.66 3.89
N THR A 353 6.81 7.69 4.74
CA THR A 353 7.40 6.35 4.81
C THR A 353 6.45 5.39 5.51
N MET A 354 6.53 4.09 5.21
CA MET A 354 5.83 3.07 6.00
C MET A 354 6.64 2.61 7.22
N ASN A 355 7.90 3.02 7.33
CA ASN A 355 8.86 2.54 8.33
C ASN A 355 8.83 1.01 8.46
N ASN A 356 9.17 0.33 7.38
CA ASN A 356 9.02 -1.11 7.28
C ASN A 356 10.11 -1.83 8.10
N VAL A 357 9.67 -2.75 8.97
CA VAL A 357 10.49 -3.59 9.84
C VAL A 357 10.21 -5.04 9.52
N LEU A 358 11.22 -5.74 9.02
CA LEU A 358 11.18 -7.16 8.75
C LEU A 358 12.17 -7.85 9.67
N VAL A 359 11.72 -8.88 10.38
CA VAL A 359 12.57 -9.68 11.26
C VAL A 359 12.31 -11.14 10.97
N GLY A 360 13.36 -11.94 10.80
CA GLY A 360 13.19 -13.37 10.65
C GLY A 360 14.27 -14.18 11.34
N GLY A 361 13.81 -15.22 12.03
CA GLY A 361 14.63 -16.30 12.56
C GLY A 361 14.63 -17.50 11.61
N GLU A 362 14.80 -18.70 12.15
CA GLU A 362 14.90 -19.93 11.35
C GLU A 362 13.55 -20.36 10.76
N THR A 363 12.46 -20.22 11.51
CA THR A 363 11.13 -20.78 11.17
C THR A 363 9.98 -19.76 11.22
N TRP A 364 10.28 -18.49 11.46
CA TRP A 364 9.29 -17.44 11.58
C TRP A 364 9.76 -16.16 10.91
N VAL A 365 8.79 -15.39 10.43
CA VAL A 365 9.00 -14.06 9.86
C VAL A 365 7.96 -13.11 10.42
N TYR A 366 8.44 -11.96 10.86
CA TYR A 366 7.66 -10.84 11.34
C TYR A 366 7.80 -9.67 10.36
N TYR A 367 6.67 -9.07 10.00
CA TYR A 367 6.57 -7.89 9.16
C TYR A 367 5.67 -6.85 9.84
N GLU A 368 6.16 -5.63 9.98
CA GLU A 368 5.38 -4.50 10.48
C GLU A 368 5.75 -3.20 9.76
N THR A 369 4.74 -2.40 9.42
CA THR A 369 4.91 -0.98 9.11
C THR A 369 4.66 -0.17 10.38
N VAL A 370 5.54 0.75 10.74
CA VAL A 370 5.39 1.58 11.95
C VAL A 370 4.87 2.97 11.60
N ALA A 371 3.80 3.38 12.28
CA ALA A 371 3.15 4.67 12.08
C ALA A 371 4.01 5.88 12.53
N GLY A 372 3.54 7.10 12.24
CA GLY A 372 4.27 8.33 12.50
C GLY A 372 3.39 9.56 12.47
N GLY A 373 3.98 10.73 12.17
CA GLY A 373 3.24 11.98 12.17
C GLY A 373 2.48 12.25 10.87
N GLN A 374 1.22 12.67 10.96
CA GLN A 374 0.50 13.25 9.83
C GLN A 374 0.77 14.74 9.71
N GLY A 375 0.79 15.29 8.50
CA GLY A 375 0.92 16.73 8.31
C GLY A 375 -0.23 17.53 8.92
N GLY A 376 0.09 18.74 9.38
CA GLY A 376 -0.87 19.76 9.75
C GLY A 376 -1.77 20.08 8.57
N ARG A 377 -3.03 20.41 8.85
CA ARG A 377 -4.06 20.66 7.84
C ARG A 377 -4.73 22.01 8.07
N PRO A 378 -5.34 22.60 7.03
CA PRO A 378 -6.16 23.80 7.18
C PRO A 378 -7.15 23.66 8.35
N GLY A 379 -6.96 24.48 9.38
CA GLY A 379 -7.81 24.51 10.57
C GLY A 379 -7.62 23.37 11.60
N ARG A 380 -6.67 22.43 11.42
CA ARG A 380 -6.48 21.33 12.38
C ARG A 380 -5.06 20.74 12.39
N ALA A 381 -4.54 20.51 13.59
CA ALA A 381 -3.28 19.78 13.78
C ALA A 381 -3.31 18.37 13.17
N GLY A 382 -2.14 17.90 12.73
CA GLY A 382 -1.95 16.53 12.27
C GLY A 382 -2.15 15.51 13.39
N MET A 383 -2.61 14.31 13.04
CA MET A 383 -2.71 13.21 13.98
C MET A 383 -1.31 12.61 14.25
N SER A 384 -1.05 12.26 15.50
CA SER A 384 0.22 11.65 15.95
C SER A 384 0.15 10.14 15.96
N GLY A 385 1.24 9.47 15.57
CA GLY A 385 1.37 8.01 15.62
C GLY A 385 0.32 7.26 14.77
N VAL A 386 -0.01 7.79 13.60
CA VAL A 386 -0.96 7.18 12.66
C VAL A 386 -0.28 6.81 11.34
N HIS A 387 -0.85 5.84 10.64
CA HIS A 387 -0.50 5.62 9.24
C HIS A 387 -1.09 6.73 8.36
N THR A 388 -0.37 7.05 7.29
CA THR A 388 -0.70 8.16 6.40
C THR A 388 -0.55 7.72 4.95
N ALA A 389 -1.31 8.39 4.07
CA ALA A 389 -1.27 8.20 2.63
C ALA A 389 -1.40 6.73 2.21
N MET A 390 -0.31 6.08 1.79
CA MET A 390 -0.36 4.75 1.17
C MET A 390 -0.51 3.58 2.14
N THR A 391 -0.73 3.86 3.43
CA THR A 391 -0.88 2.84 4.47
C THR A 391 -2.09 3.13 5.35
N ASN A 392 -2.82 2.09 5.74
CA ASN A 392 -3.93 2.18 6.68
C ASN A 392 -4.11 0.85 7.47
N THR A 393 -2.98 0.22 7.82
CA THR A 393 -2.99 -0.97 8.69
C THR A 393 -3.16 -0.58 10.15
N ARG A 394 -3.62 -1.51 10.98
CA ARG A 394 -3.54 -1.37 12.45
C ARG A 394 -2.12 -1.67 12.93
N ASN A 395 -1.76 -1.18 14.11
CA ASN A 395 -0.56 -1.66 14.80
C ASN A 395 -0.77 -3.11 15.26
N THR A 396 0.30 -3.89 15.33
CA THR A 396 0.22 -5.20 15.99
C THR A 396 0.12 -4.99 17.50
N PRO A 397 -0.89 -5.55 18.19
CA PRO A 397 -0.95 -5.52 19.65
C PRO A 397 0.32 -6.15 20.24
N ILE A 398 0.89 -5.52 21.29
CA ILE A 398 2.14 -5.99 21.91
C ILE A 398 2.00 -7.44 22.36
N GLU A 399 0.92 -7.78 23.06
CA GLU A 399 0.66 -9.14 23.55
C GLU A 399 0.56 -10.18 22.42
N ALA A 400 -0.01 -9.79 21.28
CA ALA A 400 -0.10 -10.67 20.11
C ALA A 400 1.28 -10.88 19.48
N LEU A 401 2.08 -9.82 19.36
CA LEU A 401 3.45 -9.86 18.86
C LEU A 401 4.34 -10.75 19.72
N GLU A 402 4.41 -10.50 21.04
CA GLU A 402 5.28 -11.24 21.96
C GLU A 402 4.85 -12.69 22.16
N ARG A 403 3.58 -13.01 21.87
CA ARG A 403 3.08 -14.38 21.86
C ARG A 403 3.47 -15.14 20.60
N ALA A 404 3.47 -14.46 19.45
CA ALA A 404 3.70 -15.09 18.15
C ALA A 404 5.19 -15.19 17.79
N TYR A 405 6.01 -14.25 18.27
CA TYR A 405 7.40 -14.13 17.85
C TYR A 405 8.34 -14.01 19.06
N PRO A 406 9.61 -14.45 18.94
CA PRO A 406 10.64 -14.28 19.97
C PRO A 406 11.16 -12.84 19.98
N LEU A 407 10.25 -11.90 20.22
CA LEU A 407 10.45 -10.46 20.22
C LEU A 407 9.83 -9.88 21.49
N ARG A 408 10.37 -8.77 21.98
CA ARG A 408 9.82 -8.05 23.13
C ARG A 408 9.81 -6.55 22.89
N VAL A 409 8.69 -5.89 23.17
CA VAL A 409 8.54 -4.44 23.02
C VAL A 409 8.92 -3.77 24.34
N LEU A 410 10.09 -3.12 24.36
CA LEU A 410 10.59 -2.43 25.56
C LEU A 410 10.05 -1.00 25.68
N ARG A 411 9.73 -0.38 24.54
CA ARG A 411 9.25 1.01 24.46
C ARG A 411 8.29 1.16 23.30
N TYR A 412 7.18 1.84 23.55
CA TYR A 412 6.26 2.28 22.51
C TYR A 412 5.58 3.57 22.98
N ARG A 413 5.99 4.72 22.44
CA ARG A 413 5.45 6.04 22.80
C ARG A 413 5.49 7.00 21.62
N LEU A 414 4.77 8.12 21.73
CA LEU A 414 4.93 9.24 20.81
C LEU A 414 6.31 9.89 20.98
N ARG A 415 6.98 10.18 19.87
CA ARG A 415 8.25 10.91 19.80
C ARG A 415 7.97 12.41 19.89
N ARG A 416 7.74 12.91 21.11
CA ARG A 416 7.35 14.31 21.35
C ARG A 416 8.37 15.30 20.77
N GLY A 417 7.88 16.37 20.15
CA GLY A 417 8.69 17.42 19.52
C GLY A 417 9.21 17.07 18.11
N SER A 418 8.69 16.00 17.50
CA SER A 418 9.00 15.60 16.12
C SER A 418 8.07 16.25 15.08
N GLY A 419 6.86 16.66 15.46
CA GLY A 419 5.93 17.37 14.59
C GLY A 419 6.43 18.77 14.21
N GLY A 420 6.27 19.14 12.94
CA GLY A 420 6.61 20.46 12.42
C GLY A 420 5.71 21.56 13.00
N ALA A 421 6.29 22.71 13.32
CA ALA A 421 5.57 23.85 13.86
C ALA A 421 4.72 24.57 12.78
N GLY A 422 3.64 25.21 13.21
CA GLY A 422 2.77 26.02 12.36
C GLY A 422 1.48 26.35 13.09
N LEU A 423 0.60 27.14 12.46
CA LEU A 423 -0.74 27.42 13.01
C LEU A 423 -1.51 26.12 13.31
N ALA A 424 -1.36 25.14 12.41
CA ALA A 424 -1.74 23.76 12.62
C ALA A 424 -0.47 22.89 12.62
N PRO A 425 0.02 22.45 13.80
CA PRO A 425 1.25 21.67 13.87
C PRO A 425 1.09 20.28 13.24
N GLY A 426 2.21 19.73 12.75
CA GLY A 426 2.30 18.35 12.34
C GLY A 426 2.17 17.40 13.53
N GLY A 427 1.68 16.20 13.26
CA GLY A 427 1.59 15.12 14.24
C GLY A 427 2.97 14.58 14.62
N GLU A 428 3.04 13.99 15.81
CA GLU A 428 4.25 13.38 16.34
C GLU A 428 4.48 11.98 15.75
N GLY A 429 5.75 11.64 15.55
CA GLY A 429 6.21 10.29 15.25
C GLY A 429 6.09 9.33 16.44
N ILE A 430 6.66 8.14 16.28
CA ILE A 430 6.68 7.05 17.25
C ILE A 430 8.12 6.72 17.61
N GLU A 431 8.36 6.46 18.88
CA GLU A 431 9.56 5.78 19.36
C GLU A 431 9.20 4.36 19.76
N ARG A 432 9.89 3.39 19.14
CA ARG A 432 9.66 1.97 19.37
C ARG A 432 10.99 1.23 19.56
N ASP A 433 11.10 0.50 20.66
CA ASP A 433 12.24 -0.36 20.98
C ASP A 433 11.80 -1.82 20.93
N LEU A 434 12.38 -2.58 20.01
CA LEU A 434 12.12 -4.00 19.79
C LEU A 434 13.35 -4.81 20.14
N GLN A 435 13.28 -5.57 21.23
CA GLN A 435 14.31 -6.53 21.62
C GLN A 435 14.10 -7.85 20.89
N VAL A 436 15.17 -8.41 20.33
CA VAL A 436 15.16 -9.76 19.77
C VAL A 436 15.55 -10.77 20.87
N LEU A 437 14.82 -11.87 20.99
CA LEU A 437 15.04 -12.88 22.04
C LEU A 437 15.83 -14.10 21.55
N GLU A 438 16.09 -14.16 20.25
CA GLU A 438 16.98 -15.11 19.59
C GLU A 438 17.81 -14.42 18.51
N ASP A 439 18.82 -15.11 18.00
CA ASP A 439 19.61 -14.63 16.87
C ASP A 439 18.74 -14.58 15.61
N CYS A 440 18.69 -13.43 14.95
CA CYS A 440 17.82 -13.22 13.79
C CYS A 440 18.42 -12.25 12.78
N THR A 441 17.78 -12.15 11.62
CA THR A 441 18.07 -11.12 10.62
C THR A 441 16.99 -10.04 10.67
N VAL A 442 17.40 -8.77 10.71
CA VAL A 442 16.51 -7.62 10.62
C VAL A 442 16.79 -6.86 9.33
N SER A 443 15.76 -6.61 8.54
CA SER A 443 15.79 -5.67 7.42
C SER A 443 14.93 -4.46 7.75
N LEU A 444 15.51 -3.28 7.56
CA LEU A 444 14.81 -2.01 7.68
C LEU A 444 14.68 -1.38 6.29
N ILE A 445 13.48 -0.95 5.95
CA ILE A 445 13.23 -0.11 4.77
C ILE A 445 12.47 1.11 5.24
N THR A 446 13.18 2.23 5.30
CA THR A 446 12.65 3.48 5.84
C THR A 446 13.07 4.66 4.96
N GLU A 447 12.28 5.73 5.02
CA GLU A 447 12.51 7.00 4.32
C GLU A 447 12.47 8.18 5.30
N ARG A 448 12.75 9.39 4.80
CA ARG A 448 12.82 10.63 5.60
C ARG A 448 13.84 10.53 6.74
N ARG A 449 14.99 9.91 6.46
CA ARG A 449 16.14 9.83 7.38
C ARG A 449 17.19 10.88 7.05
N VAL A 450 17.17 11.38 5.81
CA VAL A 450 17.96 12.52 5.31
C VAL A 450 17.03 13.66 4.94
N SER A 451 16.07 13.43 4.04
CA SER A 451 15.01 14.40 3.74
C SER A 451 14.01 14.52 4.90
N ARG A 452 13.27 15.62 4.92
CA ARG A 452 12.27 15.92 5.96
C ARG A 452 10.88 16.02 5.35
N PRO A 453 9.82 15.59 6.06
CA PRO A 453 8.45 15.91 5.72
C PRO A 453 8.28 17.43 5.60
N TRP A 454 7.92 17.91 4.42
CA TRP A 454 7.79 19.34 4.15
C TRP A 454 6.57 19.95 4.85
N GLY A 455 6.71 21.20 5.30
CA GLY A 455 5.60 22.02 5.76
C GLY A 455 4.88 22.70 4.59
N LEU A 456 3.73 23.32 4.86
CA LEU A 456 2.90 23.96 3.83
C LEU A 456 2.35 25.31 4.34
N GLU A 457 2.12 26.27 3.44
CA GLU A 457 1.67 27.64 3.79
C GLU A 457 2.53 28.31 4.87
N GLY A 458 3.86 28.09 4.81
CA GLY A 458 4.84 28.64 5.75
C GLY A 458 5.03 27.84 7.04
N GLY A 459 4.33 26.71 7.22
CA GLY A 459 4.62 25.78 8.31
C GLY A 459 6.01 25.15 8.19
N GLU A 460 6.60 24.77 9.32
CA GLU A 460 7.93 24.18 9.43
C GLU A 460 7.91 22.67 9.10
N PRO A 461 9.03 22.12 8.60
CA PRO A 461 9.13 20.69 8.32
C PRO A 461 9.12 19.83 9.59
N GLY A 462 8.65 18.59 9.46
CA GLY A 462 8.74 17.59 10.53
C GLY A 462 10.17 17.12 10.77
N ALA A 463 10.44 16.58 11.96
CA ALA A 463 11.73 15.97 12.27
C ALA A 463 11.95 14.69 11.44
N PRO A 464 13.17 14.45 10.93
CA PRO A 464 13.50 13.21 10.24
C PRO A 464 13.43 12.02 11.22
N GLY A 465 13.19 10.84 10.68
CA GLY A 465 13.26 9.59 11.43
C GLY A 465 14.71 9.16 11.67
N GLU A 466 14.89 8.15 12.53
CA GLU A 466 16.18 7.57 12.86
C GLU A 466 16.03 6.08 13.19
N ASN A 467 17.06 5.29 12.87
CA ASN A 467 17.15 3.87 13.20
C ASN A 467 18.43 3.65 14.01
N TRP A 468 18.35 2.85 15.07
CA TRP A 468 19.45 2.60 15.99
C TRP A 468 19.49 1.12 16.39
N LEU A 469 20.69 0.57 16.49
CA LEU A 469 20.98 -0.71 17.15
C LEU A 469 21.54 -0.39 18.54
N LEU A 470 20.98 -1.01 19.57
CA LEU A 470 21.48 -0.96 20.94
C LEU A 470 21.96 -2.37 21.30
N PRO A 471 23.27 -2.66 21.20
CA PRO A 471 23.81 -3.98 21.48
C PRO A 471 23.51 -4.41 22.92
N ALA A 472 22.90 -5.58 23.09
CA ALA A 472 22.40 -6.08 24.37
C ALA A 472 21.49 -5.08 25.15
N GLY A 473 20.86 -4.12 24.46
CA GLY A 473 20.05 -3.06 25.05
C GLY A 473 20.84 -1.92 25.71
N ASP A 474 22.15 -1.85 25.53
CA ASP A 474 23.02 -0.81 26.11
C ASP A 474 22.97 0.49 25.28
N GLU A 475 22.26 1.51 25.79
CA GLU A 475 22.14 2.82 25.15
C GLU A 475 23.49 3.54 24.99
N SER A 476 24.49 3.26 25.85
CA SER A 476 25.81 3.90 25.74
C SER A 476 26.62 3.39 24.54
N ARG A 477 26.20 2.26 23.97
CA ARG A 477 26.79 1.62 22.80
C ARG A 477 25.87 1.72 21.58
N ALA A 478 24.92 2.64 21.57
CA ALA A 478 23.99 2.79 20.47
C ALA A 478 24.73 3.11 19.15
N GLU A 479 24.41 2.35 18.12
CA GLU A 479 24.96 2.47 16.77
C GLU A 479 23.86 2.91 15.81
N ARG A 480 24.10 3.97 15.04
CA ARG A 480 23.10 4.46 14.07
C ARG A 480 23.05 3.52 12.88
N LEU A 481 21.85 3.08 12.52
CA LEU A 481 21.59 2.30 11.32
C LEU A 481 21.20 3.20 10.16
N ALA A 482 21.44 2.73 8.94
CA ALA A 482 21.02 3.43 7.72
C ALA A 482 19.48 3.46 7.58
N ASP A 483 19.00 4.20 6.60
CA ASP A 483 17.59 4.26 6.22
C ASP A 483 17.10 2.92 5.62
N LYS A 484 17.97 2.24 4.90
CA LYS A 484 17.74 0.91 4.33
C LYS A 484 18.94 0.02 4.64
N CYS A 485 18.71 -1.11 5.32
CA CYS A 485 19.79 -2.05 5.64
C CYS A 485 19.28 -3.41 6.08
N THR A 486 20.07 -4.45 5.85
CA THR A 486 19.93 -5.75 6.51
C THR A 486 21.06 -5.98 7.52
N VAL A 487 20.73 -6.32 8.76
CA VAL A 487 21.68 -6.60 9.84
C VAL A 487 21.36 -7.93 10.53
N ARG A 488 22.40 -8.60 11.02
CA ARG A 488 22.24 -9.78 11.90
C ARG A 488 22.33 -9.34 13.34
N LEU A 489 21.33 -9.70 14.13
CA LEU A 489 21.25 -9.38 15.55
C LEU A 489 21.40 -10.63 16.39
N ARG A 490 21.90 -10.45 17.60
CA ARG A 490 21.99 -11.52 18.60
C ARG A 490 20.88 -11.38 19.62
N ALA A 491 20.52 -12.49 20.25
CA ALA A 491 19.61 -12.48 21.39
C ALA A 491 20.00 -11.40 22.42
N GLY A 492 19.04 -10.55 22.77
CA GLY A 492 19.20 -9.43 23.70
C GLY A 492 19.45 -8.07 23.04
N ASP A 493 19.85 -8.02 21.76
CA ASP A 493 19.99 -6.77 21.01
C ASP A 493 18.63 -6.07 20.84
N VAL A 494 18.65 -4.74 20.75
CA VAL A 494 17.44 -3.92 20.61
C VAL A 494 17.54 -3.04 19.38
N VAL A 495 16.53 -3.11 18.51
CA VAL A 495 16.33 -2.15 17.41
C VAL A 495 15.44 -1.03 17.93
N ARG A 496 15.96 0.19 17.94
CA ARG A 496 15.20 1.41 18.22
C ARG A 496 14.87 2.12 16.92
N MET A 497 13.59 2.39 16.74
CA MET A 497 13.08 3.17 15.63
C MET A 497 12.43 4.45 16.15
N LEU A 498 12.86 5.58 15.59
CA LEU A 498 12.24 6.88 15.76
C LEU A 498 11.61 7.27 14.44
N THR A 499 10.29 7.18 14.32
CA THR A 499 9.61 7.52 13.05
C THR A 499 9.54 9.05 12.85
N PRO A 500 9.41 9.51 11.60
CA PRO A 500 9.29 10.93 11.29
C PRO A 500 8.02 11.56 11.87
N GLY A 501 8.08 12.85 12.18
CA GLY A 501 6.87 13.66 12.43
C GLY A 501 6.19 14.07 11.12
N GLY A 502 5.07 14.80 11.20
CA GLY A 502 4.46 15.45 10.04
C GLY A 502 4.96 16.89 9.88
N GLY A 503 4.87 17.46 8.69
CA GLY A 503 5.08 18.90 8.48
C GLY A 503 3.98 19.74 9.11
N GLY A 504 4.29 20.98 9.51
CA GLY A 504 3.31 21.95 9.99
C GLY A 504 2.61 22.68 8.85
N TRP A 505 1.46 23.29 9.15
CA TRP A 505 0.68 24.08 8.21
C TRP A 505 0.40 25.48 8.76
N GLY A 506 0.61 26.51 7.94
CA GLY A 506 0.36 27.91 8.30
C GLY A 506 1.42 28.50 9.24
N THR A 507 1.45 29.84 9.32
CA THR A 507 2.33 30.62 10.22
C THR A 507 1.57 31.35 11.32
#